data_AF-A0AAF0UQ05-F1
#
_entry.id   AF-A0AAF0UQ05-F1
#
_cell.length_a   1.000
_cell.length_b   1.000
_cell.length_c   1.000
_cell.angle_alpha   90.00
_cell.angle_beta   90.00
_cell.angle_gamma   90.00
#
_symmetry.space_group_name_H-M   'P 1'
#
loop_
_entity.id
_entity.type
_entity.pdbx_description
1 polymer ?
#
loop_
_entity_poly.entity_id
_entity_poly.type
_entity_poly.pdbx_seq_one_letter_code
_entity_poly.pdbx_strand_id
1 'polypeptide(L)'
;MDSSKQNLNQVTNSIDKALEILNQLYLTSSSYNVIPLVQGMNNLVVELYNMAKLGEKCHIQVPIDVINLIDDGKNPDEYTRDMLNSCIAKNQITKGKTDAFKDLRGHLLEELNQAFPNEVEAYKLVKRLL
;
A
#
# COMPACT_ATOMS: atom_id res chain seq x y z
N MET A 1 -11.56 -8.90 16.24
CA MET A 1 -10.13 -8.77 15.86
C MET A 1 -9.51 -10.15 16.04
N ASP A 2 -8.90 -10.81 15.06
CA ASP A 2 -8.67 -10.55 13.63
C ASP A 2 -8.05 -11.87 13.12
N SER A 3 -8.84 -12.82 12.61
CA SER A 3 -8.29 -14.13 12.18
C SER A 3 -7.13 -13.95 11.17
N SER A 4 -7.20 -12.89 10.36
CA SER A 4 -6.14 -12.52 9.42
C SER A 4 -4.86 -12.05 10.12
N LYS A 5 -4.94 -11.26 11.21
CA LYS A 5 -3.76 -10.88 11.99
C LYS A 5 -3.16 -12.08 12.70
N GLN A 6 -3.99 -13.00 13.19
CA GLN A 6 -3.50 -14.23 13.78
C GLN A 6 -2.76 -15.11 12.76
N ASN A 7 -3.29 -15.26 11.54
CA ASN A 7 -2.62 -15.98 10.46
C ASN A 7 -1.29 -15.32 10.09
N LEU A 8 -1.26 -13.99 9.99
CA LEU A 8 -0.03 -13.22 9.76
C LEU A 8 1.02 -13.47 10.85
N ASN A 9 0.63 -13.37 12.11
CA ASN A 9 1.54 -13.63 13.23
C ASN A 9 2.08 -15.06 13.21
N GLN A 10 1.28 -16.05 12.79
CA GLN A 10 1.75 -17.44 12.63
C GLN A 10 2.80 -17.56 11.53
N VAL A 11 2.61 -16.89 10.39
CA VAL A 11 3.60 -16.84 9.31
C VAL A 11 4.87 -16.14 9.78
N THR A 12 4.76 -14.98 10.45
CA THR A 12 5.91 -14.26 11.01
C THR A 12 6.71 -15.13 11.98
N ASN A 13 6.04 -15.81 12.92
CA ASN A 13 6.72 -16.71 13.85
C ASN A 13 7.42 -17.88 13.13
N SER A 14 6.89 -18.34 11.99
CA SER A 14 7.51 -19.40 11.19
C SER A 14 8.75 -18.90 10.44
N ILE A 15 8.71 -17.66 9.92
CA ILE A 15 9.86 -16.97 9.33
C ILE A 15 10.98 -16.83 10.37
N ASP A 16 10.65 -16.35 11.57
CA ASP A 16 11.63 -16.16 12.65
C ASP A 16 12.32 -17.48 13.05
N LYS A 17 11.55 -18.57 13.15
CA LYS A 17 12.09 -19.91 13.40
C LYS A 17 13.01 -20.39 12.28
N ALA A 18 12.64 -20.18 11.02
CA ALA A 18 13.47 -20.57 9.89
C ALA A 18 14.82 -19.80 9.90
N LEU A 19 14.78 -18.51 10.22
CA LEU A 19 15.99 -17.68 10.39
C LEU A 19 16.86 -18.18 11.56
N GLU A 20 16.24 -18.56 12.68
CA GLU A 20 16.95 -19.13 13.82
C GLU A 20 17.65 -20.45 13.45
N ILE A 21 16.95 -21.36 12.76
CA ILE A 21 17.52 -22.63 12.29
C ILE A 21 18.69 -22.37 11.33
N LEU A 22 18.54 -21.43 10.39
CA LEU A 22 19.61 -21.03 9.46
C LEU A 22 20.84 -20.51 10.19
N ASN A 23 20.65 -19.68 11.21
CA ASN A 23 21.76 -19.16 12.02
C ASN A 23 22.45 -20.29 12.81
N GLN A 24 21.68 -21.20 13.42
CA GLN A 24 22.24 -22.37 14.13
C GLN A 24 23.01 -23.29 13.18
N LEU A 25 22.51 -23.49 11.96
CA LEU A 25 23.20 -24.26 10.92
C LEU A 25 24.53 -23.61 10.53
N TYR A 26 24.55 -22.29 10.36
CA TYR A 26 25.79 -21.55 10.08
C TYR A 26 26.82 -21.74 11.19
N LEU A 27 26.42 -21.58 12.46
CA LEU A 27 27.31 -21.80 13.60
C LEU A 27 27.81 -23.25 13.69
N THR A 28 26.91 -24.21 13.47
CA THR A 28 27.23 -25.65 13.51
C THR A 28 28.15 -26.08 12.38
N SER A 29 28.06 -25.44 11.21
CA SER A 29 28.91 -25.74 10.06
C SER A 29 30.40 -25.57 10.38
N SER A 30 30.74 -24.62 11.26
CA SER A 30 32.11 -24.39 11.72
C SER A 30 32.68 -25.53 12.58
N SER A 31 31.80 -26.34 13.18
CA SER A 31 32.18 -27.47 14.05
C SER A 31 32.44 -28.79 13.31
N TYR A 32 32.17 -28.83 11.99
CA TYR A 32 32.29 -30.02 11.12
C TYR A 32 31.53 -31.27 11.61
N ASN A 33 30.57 -31.11 12.53
CA ASN A 33 29.73 -32.21 12.99
C ASN A 33 28.59 -32.48 12.01
N VAL A 34 28.62 -33.63 11.34
CA VAL A 34 27.68 -33.98 10.26
C VAL A 34 26.26 -34.26 10.78
N ILE A 35 26.12 -34.88 11.95
CA ILE A 35 24.80 -35.28 12.49
C ILE A 35 23.90 -34.07 12.80
N PRO A 36 24.36 -33.06 13.58
CA PRO A 36 23.52 -31.89 13.88
C PRO A 36 23.24 -31.05 12.63
N LEU A 37 24.15 -31.03 11.65
CA LEU A 37 23.95 -30.35 10.37
C LEU A 37 22.80 -30.97 9.58
N VAL A 38 22.80 -32.29 9.41
CA VAL A 38 21.74 -33.02 8.69
C VAL A 38 20.39 -32.86 9.40
N GLN A 39 20.38 -32.94 10.74
CA GLN A 39 19.16 -32.71 11.53
C GLN A 39 18.63 -31.29 11.37
N GLY A 40 19.50 -30.28 11.44
CA GLY A 40 19.10 -28.88 11.25
C GLY A 40 18.57 -28.61 9.83
N MET A 41 19.17 -29.21 8.80
CA MET A 41 18.69 -29.09 7.42
C MET A 41 17.29 -29.70 7.26
N ASN A 42 17.05 -30.88 7.83
CA ASN A 42 15.72 -31.50 7.80
C ASN A 42 14.68 -30.65 8.55
N ASN A 43 15.06 -30.08 9.69
CA ASN A 43 14.19 -29.17 10.45
C ASN A 43 13.86 -27.91 9.65
N LEU A 44 14.83 -27.34 8.94
CA LEU A 44 14.62 -26.19 8.06
C LEU A 44 13.61 -26.52 6.95
N VAL A 45 13.75 -27.68 6.29
CA VAL A 45 12.82 -28.11 5.24
C VAL A 45 11.39 -28.26 5.79
N VAL A 46 11.24 -28.85 6.98
CA VAL A 46 9.93 -28.97 7.65
C VAL A 46 9.34 -27.59 7.96
N GLU A 47 10.14 -26.65 8.46
CA GLU A 47 9.66 -25.31 8.79
C GLU A 47 9.30 -24.51 7.54
N LEU A 48 10.07 -24.59 6.46
CA LEU A 48 9.74 -23.98 5.17
C LEU A 48 8.42 -24.52 4.60
N TYR A 49 8.16 -25.82 4.74
CA TYR A 49 6.89 -26.42 4.33
C TYR A 49 5.72 -25.91 5.18
N ASN A 50 5.90 -25.81 6.50
CA ASN A 50 4.89 -25.23 7.40
C ASN A 50 4.61 -23.76 7.05
N MET A 51 5.65 -22.98 6.79
CA MET A 51 5.56 -21.57 6.40
C MET A 51 4.74 -21.41 5.11
N ALA A 52 5.00 -22.21 4.08
CA ALA A 52 4.24 -22.19 2.83
C ALA A 52 2.75 -22.47 3.07
N LYS A 53 2.44 -23.50 3.86
CA LYS A 53 1.05 -23.88 4.20
C LYS A 53 0.33 -22.83 5.04
N LEU A 54 1.04 -22.14 5.94
CA LEU A 54 0.49 -21.01 6.69
C LEU A 54 0.24 -19.81 5.77
N GLY A 55 1.13 -19.57 4.81
CA GLY A 55 1.02 -18.52 3.79
C GLY A 55 -0.23 -18.63 2.94
N GLU A 56 -0.69 -19.84 2.60
CA GLU A 56 -1.96 -20.06 1.87
C GLU A 56 -3.19 -19.48 2.59
N LYS A 57 -3.13 -19.33 3.92
CA LYS A 57 -4.22 -18.76 4.72
C LYS A 57 -4.17 -17.23 4.77
N CYS A 58 -3.11 -16.61 4.24
CA CYS A 58 -2.90 -15.16 4.21
C CYS A 58 -3.26 -14.61 2.83
N HIS A 59 -4.49 -14.11 2.70
CA HIS A 59 -4.96 -13.47 1.46
C HIS A 59 -4.65 -11.97 1.50
N ILE A 60 -3.42 -11.60 1.14
CA ILE A 60 -2.94 -10.21 1.13
C ILE A 60 -2.53 -9.85 -0.29
N GLN A 61 -3.05 -8.74 -0.78
CA GLN A 61 -2.62 -8.17 -2.06
C GLN A 61 -1.52 -7.16 -1.80
N VAL A 62 -0.36 -7.37 -2.41
CA VAL A 62 0.80 -6.50 -2.31
C VAL A 62 1.05 -5.88 -3.68
N PRO A 63 1.12 -4.54 -3.80
CA PRO A 63 1.49 -3.88 -5.06
C PRO A 63 2.88 -4.33 -5.53
N ILE A 64 3.03 -4.52 -6.84
CA ILE A 64 4.32 -4.93 -7.43
C ILE A 64 5.45 -3.94 -7.12
N ASP A 65 5.14 -2.66 -7.01
CA ASP A 65 6.12 -1.61 -6.68
C ASP A 65 6.71 -1.80 -5.27
N VAL A 66 5.93 -2.33 -4.32
CA VAL A 66 6.43 -2.67 -2.99
C VAL A 66 7.44 -3.82 -3.07
N ILE A 67 7.18 -4.82 -3.93
CA ILE A 67 8.10 -5.94 -4.18
C ILE A 67 9.40 -5.43 -4.81
N ASN A 68 9.31 -4.56 -5.81
CA ASN A 68 10.49 -3.94 -6.44
C ASN A 68 11.36 -3.17 -5.43
N LEU A 69 10.75 -2.45 -4.48
CA LEU A 69 11.50 -1.78 -3.41
C LEU A 69 12.26 -2.78 -2.53
N ILE A 70 11.65 -3.93 -2.20
CA ILE A 70 12.29 -4.97 -1.40
C ILE A 70 13.46 -5.60 -2.17
N ASP A 71 13.28 -5.91 -3.46
CA ASP A 71 14.33 -6.49 -4.31
C ASP A 71 15.53 -5.53 -4.48
N ASP A 72 15.26 -4.22 -4.52
CA ASP A 72 16.26 -3.15 -4.54
C ASP A 72 16.94 -2.92 -3.16
N GLY A 73 16.49 -3.59 -2.10
CA GLY A 73 16.98 -3.39 -0.72
C GLY A 73 16.55 -2.04 -0.10
N LYS A 74 15.51 -1.41 -0.64
CA LYS A 74 14.93 -0.16 -0.13
C LYS A 74 13.82 -0.43 0.90
N ASN A 75 13.39 0.62 1.59
CA ASN A 75 12.31 0.49 2.56
C ASN A 75 10.94 0.45 1.84
N PRO A 76 10.12 -0.61 1.98
CA PRO A 76 8.80 -0.69 1.36
C PRO A 76 7.83 0.43 1.81
N ASP A 77 8.04 1.05 2.96
CA ASP A 77 7.23 2.18 3.44
C ASP A 77 7.37 3.43 2.58
N GLU A 78 8.42 3.52 1.74
CA GLU A 78 8.57 4.60 0.77
C GLU A 78 7.41 4.62 -0.22
N TYR A 79 6.94 3.45 -0.68
CA TYR A 79 5.76 3.36 -1.54
C TYR A 79 4.51 3.96 -0.87
N THR A 80 4.27 3.60 0.39
CA THR A 80 3.13 4.12 1.15
C THR A 80 3.20 5.64 1.31
N ARG A 81 4.39 6.17 1.59
CA ARG A 81 4.64 7.61 1.71
C ARG A 81 4.39 8.33 0.38
N ASP A 82 4.91 7.80 -0.71
CA ASP A 82 4.77 8.42 -2.04
C ASP A 82 3.33 8.39 -2.53
N MET A 83 2.61 7.31 -2.29
CA MET A 83 1.18 7.22 -2.60
C MET A 83 0.36 8.25 -1.80
N LEU A 84 0.66 8.42 -0.51
CA LEU A 84 0.00 9.43 0.30
C LEU A 84 0.29 10.85 -0.19
N ASN A 85 1.56 11.16 -0.47
CA ASN A 85 1.97 12.47 -0.99
C ASN A 85 1.33 12.76 -2.35
N SER A 86 1.31 11.77 -3.24
CA SER A 86 0.65 11.84 -4.55
C SER A 86 -0.85 12.11 -4.41
N CYS A 87 -1.52 11.45 -3.46
CA CYS A 87 -2.93 11.68 -3.17
C CYS A 87 -3.19 13.12 -2.70
N ILE A 88 -2.38 13.63 -1.77
CA ILE A 88 -2.48 15.01 -1.26
C ILE A 88 -2.30 16.01 -2.41
N ALA A 89 -1.25 15.85 -3.22
CA ALA A 89 -0.97 16.73 -4.35
C ALA A 89 -2.12 16.72 -5.37
N LYS A 90 -2.62 15.53 -5.74
CA LYS A 90 -3.77 15.39 -6.66
C LYS A 90 -5.04 16.01 -6.11
N ASN A 91 -5.29 15.89 -4.81
CA ASN A 91 -6.44 16.51 -4.16
C ASN A 91 -6.36 18.04 -4.23
N GLN A 92 -5.20 18.62 -3.90
CA GLN A 92 -4.97 20.06 -3.98
C GLN A 92 -5.12 20.59 -5.41
N ILE A 93 -4.54 19.89 -6.41
CA ILE A 93 -4.68 20.24 -7.82
C ILE A 93 -6.15 20.20 -8.24
N THR A 94 -6.89 19.16 -7.85
CA THR A 94 -8.31 19.01 -8.18
C THR A 94 -9.16 20.11 -7.56
N LYS A 95 -8.87 20.48 -6.31
CA LYS A 95 -9.49 21.62 -5.63
C LYS A 95 -9.19 22.93 -6.36
N GLY A 96 -7.92 23.19 -6.68
CA GLY A 96 -7.51 24.39 -7.41
C GLY A 96 -8.19 24.52 -8.78
N LYS A 97 -8.30 23.41 -9.54
CA LYS A 97 -9.07 23.40 -10.80
C LYS A 97 -10.54 23.72 -10.56
N THR A 98 -11.15 23.10 -9.56
CA THR A 98 -12.56 23.32 -9.21
C THR A 98 -12.82 24.78 -8.84
N ASP A 99 -11.93 25.39 -8.06
CA ASP A 99 -12.06 26.78 -7.63
C ASP A 99 -11.83 27.73 -8.81
N ALA A 100 -10.84 27.49 -9.67
CA ALA A 100 -10.66 28.27 -10.91
C ALA A 100 -11.88 28.23 -11.84
N PHE A 101 -12.54 27.07 -11.97
CA PHE A 101 -13.79 26.97 -12.72
C PHE A 101 -14.94 27.74 -12.07
N LYS A 102 -15.03 27.75 -10.73
CA LYS A 102 -16.04 28.55 -10.01
C LYS A 102 -15.81 30.04 -10.24
N ASP A 103 -14.56 30.49 -10.18
CA ASP A 103 -14.16 31.88 -10.36
C ASP A 103 -14.42 32.35 -11.79
N LEU A 104 -14.02 31.57 -12.79
CA LEU A 104 -14.33 31.84 -14.20
C LEU A 104 -15.84 31.97 -14.44
N ARG A 105 -16.62 31.04 -13.89
CA ARG A 105 -18.08 31.11 -13.96
C ARG A 105 -18.62 32.36 -13.28
N GLY A 106 -18.05 32.77 -12.15
CA GLY A 106 -18.39 33.99 -11.44
C GLY A 106 -18.21 35.22 -12.31
N HIS A 107 -16.99 35.43 -12.83
CA HIS A 107 -16.67 36.55 -13.72
C HIS A 107 -17.55 36.56 -14.98
N LEU A 108 -17.76 35.41 -15.62
CA LEU A 108 -18.61 35.34 -16.80
C LEU A 108 -20.06 35.75 -16.49
N LEU A 109 -20.60 35.33 -15.34
CA LEU A 109 -21.94 35.73 -14.92
C LEU A 109 -22.04 37.21 -14.58
N GLU A 110 -20.98 37.83 -14.05
CA GLU A 110 -20.95 39.28 -13.79
C GLU A 110 -21.00 40.08 -15.09
N GLU A 111 -20.15 39.75 -16.06
CA GLU A 111 -20.14 40.39 -17.38
C GLU A 111 -21.46 40.19 -18.12
N LEU A 112 -22.01 38.97 -18.12
CA LEU A 112 -23.32 38.69 -18.71
C LEU A 112 -24.45 39.43 -18.01
N ASN A 113 -24.38 39.63 -16.69
CA ASN A 113 -25.43 40.35 -15.97
C ASN A 113 -25.44 41.84 -16.30
N GLN A 114 -24.29 42.42 -16.67
CA GLN A 114 -24.21 43.80 -17.17
C GLN A 114 -24.78 43.93 -18.58
N ALA A 115 -24.50 42.96 -19.47
CA ALA A 115 -24.93 43.01 -20.87
C ALA A 115 -26.37 42.50 -21.11
N PHE A 116 -26.80 41.47 -20.37
CA PHE A 116 -28.01 40.67 -20.60
C PHE A 116 -28.66 40.23 -19.25
N PRO A 117 -29.22 41.17 -18.47
CA PRO A 117 -29.68 40.89 -17.11
C PRO A 117 -30.85 39.90 -17.02
N ASN A 118 -31.78 39.93 -17.97
CA ASN A 118 -32.98 39.09 -17.97
C ASN A 118 -32.63 37.61 -18.23
N GLU A 119 -31.67 37.37 -19.13
CA GLU A 119 -31.17 36.05 -19.49
C GLU A 119 -30.40 35.41 -18.33
N VAL A 120 -29.62 36.20 -17.60
CA VAL A 120 -28.91 35.75 -16.39
C VAL A 120 -29.89 35.39 -15.27
N GLU A 121 -30.98 36.13 -15.11
CA GLU A 121 -32.04 35.81 -14.15
C GLU A 121 -32.70 34.46 -14.47
N ALA A 122 -33.03 34.22 -15.75
CA ALA A 122 -33.55 32.93 -16.20
C ALA A 122 -32.56 31.78 -15.96
N TYR A 123 -31.27 31.97 -16.26
CA TYR A 123 -30.22 30.97 -15.98
C TYR A 123 -30.10 30.66 -14.49
N LYS A 124 -30.12 31.68 -13.62
CA LYS A 124 -30.06 31.50 -12.15
C LYS A 124 -31.27 30.72 -11.64
N LEU A 125 -32.45 30.91 -12.23
CA LEU A 125 -33.66 30.17 -11.89
C LEU A 125 -33.52 28.67 -12.23
N VAL A 126 -33.09 28.35 -13.46
CA VAL A 126 -32.86 26.96 -13.90
C VAL A 126 -31.82 26.27 -13.01
N LYS A 127 -30.73 26.96 -12.68
CA LYS A 127 -29.68 26.43 -11.80
C LYS A 127 -30.18 26.10 -10.39
N ARG A 128 -31.17 26.82 -9.84
CA ARG A 128 -31.74 26.50 -8.51
C ARG A 128 -32.66 25.28 -8.52
N LEU A 129 -33.15 24.90 -9.69
CA LEU A 129 -34.06 23.76 -9.87
C LEU A 129 -33.31 22.45 -10.14
N LEU A 130 -32.01 22.51 -10.41
CA LEU A 130 -31.09 21.38 -10.58
C LEU A 130 -30.20 21.22 -9.34
#